data_AF-L9ZXQ1-F1
#
_entry.id   AF-L9ZXQ1-F1
#
_cell.length_a   1.000
_cell.length_b   1.000
_cell.length_c   1.000
_cell.angle_alpha   90.00
_cell.angle_beta   90.00
_cell.angle_gamma   90.00
#
_symmetry.space_group_name_H-M   'P 1'
#
loop_
_entity.id
_entity.type
_entity.pdbx_description
1 polymer ?
#
loop_
_entity_poly.entity_id
_entity_poly.type
_entity_poly.pdbx_seq_one_letter_code
_entity_poly.pdbx_strand_id
1 'polypeptide(L)'
;MANLRTYTLIYILLVALATGKFVFFEFNFAYATAIGGTIVLAVTKILLIAGYYQHLIEEPRAISYMMATAVFMVFLLVIAAGYSIQ
;
A
#
# COMPACT_ATOMS: atom_id res chain seq x y z
N MET A 1 -5.35 14.23 15.32
CA MET A 1 -5.98 13.78 16.59
C MET A 1 -6.64 12.42 16.38
N ALA A 2 -6.11 11.38 17.01
CA ALA A 2 -6.59 10.01 16.83
C ALA A 2 -7.93 9.76 17.54
N ASN A 3 -8.97 9.41 16.77
CA ASN A 3 -10.26 8.97 17.29
C ASN A 3 -10.32 7.44 17.25
N LEU A 4 -10.57 6.80 18.40
CA LEU A 4 -10.69 5.34 18.50
C LEU A 4 -11.65 4.75 17.46
N ARG A 5 -12.81 5.36 17.23
CA ARG A 5 -13.78 4.87 16.26
C ARG A 5 -13.20 4.84 14.84
N THR A 6 -12.54 5.92 14.42
CA THR A 6 -11.95 6.03 13.08
C THR A 6 -10.84 5.01 12.89
N TYR A 7 -9.95 4.89 13.86
CA TYR A 7 -8.82 3.96 13.79
C TYR A 7 -9.28 2.50 13.85
N THR A 8 -10.31 2.18 14.63
CA THR A 8 -10.92 0.85 14.62
C THR A 8 -11.55 0.50 13.28
N LEU A 9 -12.25 1.44 12.63
CA LEU A 9 -12.81 1.22 11.29
C LEU A 9 -11.71 0.98 10.24
N ILE A 10 -10.65 1.78 10.28
CA ILE A 10 -9.51 1.61 9.37
C ILE A 10 -8.81 0.29 9.66
N TYR A 11 -8.65 -0.10 10.92
CA TYR A 11 -8.08 -1.40 11.29
C TYR A 11 -8.85 -2.57 10.65
N ILE A 12 -10.18 -2.58 10.80
CA ILE A 12 -11.03 -3.62 10.21
C ILE A 12 -10.87 -3.63 8.68
N LEU A 13 -10.83 -2.46 8.06
CA LEU A 13 -10.58 -2.34 6.62
C LEU A 13 -9.19 -2.89 6.23
N LEU A 14 -8.14 -2.61 7.00
CA LEU A 14 -6.80 -3.14 6.75
C LEU A 14 -6.75 -4.67 6.84
N VAL A 15 -7.48 -5.25 7.79
CA VAL A 15 -7.65 -6.72 7.91
C VAL A 15 -8.37 -7.26 6.69
N ALA A 16 -9.48 -6.63 6.28
CA ALA A 16 -10.23 -7.05 5.09
C ALA A 16 -9.38 -6.96 3.80
N LEU A 17 -8.61 -5.89 3.62
CA LEU A 17 -7.68 -5.73 2.48
C LEU A 17 -6.55 -6.75 2.50
N ALA A 18 -6.09 -7.16 3.68
CA ALA A 18 -5.05 -8.18 3.82
C ALA A 18 -5.59 -9.57 3.49
N THR A 19 -6.68 -9.98 4.14
CA THR A 19 -7.28 -11.31 3.96
C THR A 19 -7.95 -11.45 2.59
N GLY A 20 -8.55 -10.38 2.07
CA GLY A 20 -9.24 -10.38 0.78
C GLY A 20 -8.35 -10.76 -0.41
N LYS A 21 -7.03 -10.64 -0.31
CA LYS A 21 -6.09 -11.11 -1.34
C LYS A 21 -6.21 -12.61 -1.62
N PHE A 22 -6.60 -13.39 -0.61
CA PHE A 22 -6.83 -14.83 -0.74
C PHE A 22 -7.85 -15.13 -1.84
N VAL A 23 -8.88 -14.28 -1.98
CA VAL A 23 -9.94 -14.44 -2.99
C VAL A 23 -9.37 -14.45 -4.41
N PHE A 24 -8.30 -13.72 -4.68
CA PHE A 24 -7.75 -13.67 -6.02
C PHE A 24 -7.04 -14.95 -6.45
N PHE A 25 -6.54 -15.74 -5.50
CA PHE A 25 -5.75 -16.94 -5.79
C PHE A 25 -6.49 -18.25 -5.48
N GLU A 26 -7.52 -18.21 -4.62
CA GLU A 26 -8.35 -19.38 -4.33
C GLU A 26 -9.42 -19.62 -5.38
N PHE A 27 -9.95 -18.54 -5.98
CA PHE A 27 -10.97 -18.65 -7.02
C PHE A 27 -10.33 -18.61 -8.41
N ASN A 28 -11.04 -19.14 -9.40
CA ASN A 28 -10.57 -19.28 -10.79
C ASN A 28 -10.53 -17.94 -11.56
N PHE A 29 -9.76 -16.98 -11.06
CA PHE A 29 -9.43 -15.75 -11.76
C PHE A 29 -8.25 -15.99 -12.71
N ALA A 30 -8.22 -15.25 -13.82
CA ALA A 30 -7.01 -15.21 -14.66
C ALA A 30 -5.82 -14.71 -13.83
N TYR A 31 -4.65 -15.33 -14.01
CA TYR A 31 -3.46 -15.04 -13.21
C TYR A 31 -3.08 -13.55 -13.21
N ALA A 32 -3.15 -12.90 -14.37
CA ALA A 32 -2.91 -11.46 -14.49
C ALA A 32 -3.91 -10.62 -13.66
N THR A 33 -5.19 -11.02 -13.66
CA THR A 33 -6.22 -10.38 -12.83
C THR A 33 -5.95 -10.60 -11.34
N ALA A 34 -5.52 -11.80 -10.95
CA ALA A 34 -5.21 -12.12 -9.57
C ALA A 34 -4.03 -11.30 -9.01
N ILE A 35 -2.98 -11.16 -9.82
CA ILE A 35 -1.86 -10.26 -9.51
C ILE A 35 -2.32 -8.80 -9.43
N GLY A 36 -3.05 -8.33 -10.45
CA GLY A 36 -3.51 -6.95 -10.51
C GLY A 36 -4.37 -6.58 -9.29
N GLY A 37 -5.33 -7.43 -8.94
CA GLY A 37 -6.16 -7.27 -7.75
C GLY A 37 -5.33 -7.24 -6.46
N THR A 38 -4.36 -8.15 -6.35
CA THR A 38 -3.46 -8.21 -5.18
C THR A 38 -2.63 -6.93 -5.02
N ILE A 39 -2.10 -6.38 -6.11
CA ILE A 39 -1.33 -5.13 -6.12
C ILE A 39 -2.24 -3.98 -5.68
N VAL A 40 -3.45 -3.87 -6.22
CA VAL A 40 -4.40 -2.80 -5.86
C VAL A 40 -4.77 -2.84 -4.37
N LEU A 41 -5.07 -4.04 -3.82
CA LEU A 41 -5.33 -4.18 -2.38
C LEU A 41 -4.10 -3.85 -1.54
N ALA A 42 -2.90 -4.22 -2.00
CA ALA A 42 -1.65 -3.90 -1.32
C ALA A 42 -1.39 -2.39 -1.26
N VAL A 43 -1.51 -1.70 -2.40
CA VAL A 43 -1.30 -0.24 -2.52
C VAL A 43 -2.31 0.50 -1.64
N THR A 44 -3.59 0.15 -1.73
CA THR A 44 -4.63 0.75 -0.87
C THR A 44 -4.31 0.59 0.61
N LYS A 45 -3.88 -0.63 1.02
CA LYS A 45 -3.52 -0.91 2.41
C LYS A 45 -2.35 -0.02 2.89
N ILE A 46 -1.27 0.07 2.12
CA ILE A 46 -0.11 0.87 2.55
C ILE A 46 -0.42 2.37 2.58
N LEU A 47 -1.28 2.87 1.70
CA LEU A 47 -1.72 4.27 1.72
C LEU A 47 -2.53 4.59 2.97
N LEU A 48 -3.43 3.69 3.38
CA LEU A 48 -4.19 3.82 4.63
C LEU A 48 -3.26 3.79 5.86
N ILE A 49 -2.24 2.91 5.85
CA ILE A 49 -1.25 2.85 6.93
C ILE A 49 -0.43 4.15 6.97
N ALA A 50 0.10 4.60 5.85
CA ALA A 50 0.90 5.82 5.79
C ALA A 50 0.09 7.05 6.20
N GLY A 51 -1.12 7.19 5.66
CA GLY A 51 -1.98 8.34 5.94
C GLY A 51 -2.44 8.41 7.40
N TYR A 52 -2.93 7.29 7.94
CA TYR A 52 -3.60 7.28 9.25
C TYR A 52 -2.73 6.71 10.38
N TYR A 53 -2.05 5.57 10.19
CA TYR A 53 -1.27 4.96 11.28
C TYR A 53 0.13 5.57 11.44
N GLN A 54 0.74 6.05 10.35
CA GLN A 54 1.97 6.84 10.40
C GLN A 54 1.67 8.35 10.47
N HIS A 55 0.40 8.73 10.55
CA HIS A 55 -0.06 10.11 10.68
C HIS A 55 0.42 11.06 9.57
N LEU A 56 0.79 10.57 8.38
CA LEU A 56 1.33 11.39 7.30
C LEU A 56 0.37 12.50 6.83
N ILE A 57 -0.94 12.32 7.02
CA ILE A 57 -1.97 13.33 6.72
C ILE A 57 -1.88 14.53 7.68
N GLU A 58 -1.43 14.31 8.92
CA GLU A 58 -1.32 15.33 9.96
C GLU A 58 0.05 16.06 9.92
N GLU A 59 1.02 15.50 9.21
CA GLU A 59 2.37 16.04 9.08
C GLU A 59 2.46 17.25 8.13
N PRO A 60 3.51 18.09 8.25
CA PRO A 60 3.77 19.16 7.30
C PRO A 60 3.96 18.63 5.87
N ARG A 61 3.54 19.41 4.88
CA ARG A 61 3.65 19.06 3.44
C ARG A 61 5.06 18.64 3.01
N ALA A 62 6.10 19.19 3.64
CA ALA A 62 7.48 18.82 3.41
C ALA A 62 7.73 17.30 3.63
N ILE A 63 7.11 16.71 4.66
CA ILE A 63 7.22 15.28 4.96
C ILE A 63 6.48 14.46 3.90
N SER A 64 5.29 14.90 3.44
CA SER A 64 4.58 14.23 2.35
C SER A 64 5.39 14.23 1.05
N TYR A 65 6.04 15.35 0.71
CA TYR A 65 6.93 15.44 -0.46
C TYR A 65 8.18 14.58 -0.32
N MET A 66 8.78 14.53 0.87
CA MET A 66 9.89 13.63 1.18
C MET A 66 9.47 12.17 0.98
N MET A 67 8.32 11.75 1.51
CA MET A 67 7.79 10.39 1.37
C MET A 67 7.53 10.04 -0.11
N ALA A 68 6.92 10.95 -0.87
CA ALA A 68 6.69 10.74 -2.30
C ALA A 68 8.01 10.62 -3.08
N THR A 69 9.00 11.44 -2.74
CA THR A 69 10.35 11.36 -3.33
C THR A 69 11.02 10.03 -2.98
N ALA A 70 10.90 9.56 -1.73
CA ALA A 70 11.45 8.28 -1.32
C ALA A 70 10.83 7.10 -2.11
N VAL A 71 9.50 7.09 -2.29
CA VAL A 71 8.82 6.08 -3.13
C VAL A 71 9.31 6.13 -4.57
N PHE A 72 9.45 7.33 -5.14
CA PHE A 72 10.00 7.51 -6.49
C PHE A 72 11.43 6.97 -6.61
N MET A 73 12.29 7.25 -5.64
CA MET A 73 13.66 6.73 -5.63
C MET A 73 13.72 5.20 -5.50
N VAL A 74 12.81 4.59 -4.73
CA VAL A 74 12.69 3.12 -4.67
C VAL A 74 12.34 2.54 -6.04
N PHE A 75 11.45 3.17 -6.81
CA PHE A 75 11.15 2.72 -8.16
C PHE A 75 12.37 2.81 -9.10
N LEU A 76 13.13 3.89 -9.03
CA LEU A 76 14.38 4.01 -9.79
C LEU A 76 15.37 2.90 -9.41
N LEU A 77 15.51 2.59 -8.12
CA LEU A 77 16.38 1.52 -7.65
C LEU A 77 15.93 0.15 -8.17
N VAL A 78 14.63 -0.16 -8.14
CA VAL A 78 14.10 -1.43 -8.66
C VAL A 78 14.35 -1.57 -10.16
N ILE A 79 14.14 -0.49 -10.93
CA ILE A 79 14.42 -0.47 -12.37
C ILE A 79 15.92 -0.69 -12.62
N ALA A 80 16.79 0.02 -11.90
CA ALA A 80 18.24 -0.12 -12.02
C ALA A 80 18.72 -1.53 -11.66
N ALA A 81 18.18 -2.13 -10.59
CA ALA A 81 18.47 -3.50 -10.20
C ALA A 81 18.09 -4.52 -11.28
N GLY A 82 17.03 -4.24 -12.06
CA GLY A 82 16.65 -5.07 -13.21
C GLY A 82 17.73 -5.18 -14.29
N TYR A 83 18.54 -4.13 -14.49
CA TYR A 83 19.68 -4.14 -15.43
C TYR A 83 20.95 -4.77 -14.84
N SER A 84 21.05 -4.91 -13.52
CA SER A 84 22.25 -5.43 -12.85
C SER A 84 22.34 -6.97 -12.86
N ILE A 85 21.24 -7.67 -13.14
CA ILE A 85 21.13 -9.12 -13.06
C ILE A 85 21.34 -9.78 -14.45
N GLN A 86 21.27 -9.00 -15.54
CA GLN A 86 21.61 -9.44 -16.90
C GLN A 86 23.10 -9.29 -17.16
#